data_AF-A0A972NAV1-F1
#
_entry.id   AF-A0A972NAV1-F1
#
_cell.length_a   1.000
_cell.length_b   1.000
_cell.length_c   1.000
_cell.angle_alpha   90.00
_cell.angle_beta   90.00
_cell.angle_gamma   90.00
#
_symmetry.space_group_name_H-M   'P 1'
#
loop_
_entity.id
_entity.type
_entity.pdbx_description
1 polymer ?
#
loop_
_entity_poly.entity_id
_entity_poly.type
_entity_poly.pdbx_seq_one_letter_code
_entity_poly.pdbx_strand_id
1 'polypeptide(L)'
;MDLKVNLVEERPVDRKEKLVYLDPQPLVVRPPEVRVCDFEEAVIGFTEDAVVVEAERCLQCPDPQGCVSSCPVHNNIPEILWMVAHGDYLGAAWKYRETSNLPEICGRVCPAPCMDGDVVGRRKAPINLEKIEQFVMDYAIDYYGHIPTPEPAPPTGFSVGIVGSGPAGLSAAEQLALKGHKVVVYERMPAAGGLLRYGIPNFKLDKRRVVDRKIHQLEELGIEFVYNITVGKDITVDELMERHDALFIGVGTWVEAPLKVPGVDLDGVYKTLDFLMRANVPLEDLPPDKRERPTVGKRVAIIGGGDSATDCARTAVRLGAEEVTIVYRRSAAEMPGSWHERERALEEGVKIEYLTAPVRFIGDENGHVKAMECVRMRLGEPDASGRRRPIPIEDSNFIMEVDNVVLAIGFWPDPLIGETTPDIKTHKWGLIVVDPETGQTSREGVFAGGDAVRGPDLVVDAMADGRKAAEHIHRYLMSKRVSMQIPAAASAFS
;
A
#
# COMPACT_ATOMS: atom_id res chain seq x y z
N MET A 1 -4.40 -39.61 -8.14
CA MET A 1 -3.09 -39.51 -8.80
C MET A 1 -2.08 -39.21 -7.71
N ASP A 2 -1.28 -40.20 -7.34
CA ASP A 2 -0.26 -40.08 -6.30
C ASP A 2 0.85 -39.12 -6.77
N LEU A 3 0.85 -37.91 -6.23
CA LEU A 3 1.95 -36.96 -6.37
C LEU A 3 3.12 -37.49 -5.51
N LYS A 4 3.97 -38.31 -6.11
CA LYS A 4 5.30 -38.59 -5.57
C LYS A 4 6.09 -37.28 -5.63
N VAL A 5 6.20 -36.61 -4.50
CA VAL A 5 7.20 -35.56 -4.26
C VAL A 5 8.56 -36.24 -4.46
N ASN A 6 9.21 -35.99 -5.59
CA ASN A 6 10.60 -36.36 -5.76
C ASN A 6 11.39 -35.56 -4.72
N LEU A 7 11.89 -36.24 -3.69
CA LEU A 7 12.87 -35.68 -2.77
C LEU A 7 14.09 -35.30 -3.61
N VAL A 8 14.22 -34.00 -3.90
CA VAL A 8 15.40 -33.42 -4.53
C VAL A 8 16.60 -33.81 -3.66
N GLU A 9 17.59 -34.48 -4.25
CA GLU A 9 18.83 -34.80 -3.56
C GLU A 9 19.44 -33.52 -2.97
N GLU A 10 19.63 -33.48 -1.65
CA GLU A 10 20.24 -32.35 -0.93
C GLU A 10 21.69 -32.15 -1.39
N ARG A 11 21.88 -31.41 -2.48
CA ARG A 11 23.20 -30.90 -2.84
C ARG A 11 23.60 -29.83 -1.83
N PRO A 12 24.82 -29.88 -1.26
CA PRO A 12 25.29 -28.84 -0.35
C PRO A 12 25.31 -27.49 -1.07
N VAL A 13 24.74 -26.45 -0.45
CA VAL A 13 24.70 -25.10 -1.00
C VAL A 13 26.11 -24.50 -1.01
N ASP A 14 26.76 -24.45 -2.17
CA ASP A 14 28.04 -23.74 -2.32
C ASP A 14 27.79 -22.22 -2.40
N ARG A 15 27.80 -21.59 -1.22
CA ARG A 15 27.60 -20.14 -1.08
C ARG A 15 28.69 -19.32 -1.77
N LYS A 16 29.93 -19.85 -1.88
CA LYS A 16 31.04 -19.13 -2.51
C LYS A 16 30.87 -19.13 -4.01
N GLU A 17 30.55 -20.29 -4.58
CA GLU A 17 30.28 -20.45 -6.01
C GLU A 17 29.13 -19.53 -6.45
N LYS A 18 28.00 -19.56 -5.74
CA LYS A 18 26.85 -18.67 -6.02
C LYS A 18 27.24 -17.19 -6.04
N LEU A 19 28.01 -16.74 -5.05
CA LEU A 19 28.46 -15.35 -4.98
C LEU A 19 29.46 -14.98 -6.08
N VAL A 20 30.20 -15.94 -6.63
CA VAL A 20 31.14 -15.68 -7.73
C VAL A 20 30.40 -15.66 -9.06
N TYR A 21 29.63 -16.70 -9.36
CA TYR A 21 29.15 -16.99 -10.72
C TYR A 21 27.72 -16.55 -11.02
N LEU A 22 26.88 -16.30 -10.01
CA LEU A 22 25.50 -15.85 -10.25
C LEU A 22 25.38 -14.33 -10.11
N ASP A 23 24.98 -13.69 -11.20
CA ASP A 23 24.75 -12.25 -11.27
C ASP A 23 23.26 -11.91 -11.19
N PRO A 24 22.90 -10.68 -10.77
CA PRO A 24 21.51 -10.23 -10.76
C PRO A 24 20.88 -10.34 -12.14
N GLN A 25 19.67 -10.89 -12.20
CA GLN A 25 18.96 -11.05 -13.45
C GLN A 25 18.18 -9.77 -13.82
N PRO A 26 18.12 -9.42 -15.11
CA PRO A 26 17.40 -8.23 -15.55
C PRO A 26 15.88 -8.44 -15.47
N LEU A 27 15.15 -7.37 -15.15
CA LEU A 27 13.71 -7.32 -15.28
C LEU A 27 13.31 -6.98 -16.71
N VAL A 28 12.19 -7.54 -17.16
CA VAL A 28 11.50 -7.07 -18.35
C VAL A 28 10.73 -5.81 -17.99
N VAL A 29 11.13 -4.69 -18.57
CA VAL A 29 10.52 -3.37 -18.39
C VAL A 29 10.10 -2.85 -19.76
N ARG A 30 8.90 -2.27 -19.85
CA ARG A 30 8.42 -1.66 -21.10
C ARG A 30 9.29 -0.45 -21.45
N PRO A 31 9.67 -0.24 -22.72
CA PRO A 31 10.44 0.93 -23.13
C PRO A 31 9.73 2.24 -22.75
N PRO A 32 10.44 3.29 -22.31
CA PRO A 32 9.85 4.58 -21.93
C PRO A 32 8.87 5.13 -22.98
N GLU A 33 9.25 5.14 -24.24
CA GLU A 33 8.45 5.64 -25.37
C GLU A 33 7.14 4.88 -25.59
N VAL A 34 7.06 3.63 -25.13
CA VAL A 34 5.83 2.83 -25.19
C VAL A 34 5.00 3.06 -23.92
N ARG A 35 5.61 2.92 -22.74
CA ARG A 35 4.88 2.92 -21.46
C ARG A 35 4.30 4.27 -21.06
N VAL A 36 4.74 5.36 -21.68
CA VAL A 36 4.12 6.70 -21.49
C VAL A 36 2.83 6.87 -22.28
N CYS A 37 2.54 5.98 -23.24
CA CYS A 37 1.36 6.09 -24.11
C CYS A 37 0.10 5.46 -23.52
N ASP A 38 0.20 4.74 -22.39
CA ASP A 38 -0.90 4.05 -21.75
C ASP A 38 -0.66 3.86 -20.24
N PHE A 39 -1.61 3.18 -19.59
CA PHE A 39 -1.60 2.91 -18.15
C PHE A 39 -1.39 1.41 -17.84
N GLU A 40 -0.82 0.63 -18.75
CA GLU A 40 -0.44 -0.76 -18.47
C GLU A 40 0.81 -0.81 -17.58
N GLU A 41 1.02 -1.94 -16.88
CA GLU A 41 2.13 -2.10 -15.94
C GLU A 41 3.49 -1.83 -16.61
N ALA A 42 4.25 -0.88 -16.07
CA ALA A 42 5.55 -0.49 -16.62
C ALA A 42 6.61 -1.60 -16.49
N VAL A 43 6.53 -2.39 -15.41
CA VAL A 43 7.44 -3.47 -15.08
C VAL A 43 6.69 -4.79 -15.19
N ILE A 44 7.07 -5.62 -16.16
CA ILE A 44 6.46 -6.93 -16.40
C ILE A 44 7.00 -7.93 -15.38
N GLY A 45 8.27 -7.82 -14.99
CA GLY A 45 8.91 -8.68 -13.99
C GLY A 45 9.96 -9.60 -14.62
N PHE A 46 10.11 -10.80 -14.08
CA PHE A 46 11.07 -11.79 -14.61
C PHE A 46 10.46 -12.67 -15.70
N THR A 47 11.31 -13.11 -16.63
CA THR A 47 11.01 -14.34 -17.40
C THR A 47 11.22 -15.57 -16.52
N GLU A 48 10.68 -16.71 -16.93
CA GLU A 48 10.86 -17.96 -16.17
C GLU A 48 12.34 -18.35 -16.03
N ASP A 49 13.12 -18.29 -17.11
CA ASP A 49 14.56 -18.57 -17.04
C ASP A 49 15.30 -17.62 -16.08
N ALA A 50 14.93 -16.34 -16.08
CA ALA A 50 15.56 -15.32 -15.22
C ALA A 50 15.16 -15.50 -13.75
N VAL A 51 13.90 -15.81 -13.45
CA VAL A 51 13.45 -15.93 -12.04
C VAL A 51 14.10 -17.11 -11.33
N VAL A 52 14.32 -18.22 -12.04
CA VAL A 52 14.99 -19.41 -11.50
C VAL A 52 16.43 -19.05 -11.12
N VAL A 53 17.18 -18.43 -12.04
CA VAL A 53 18.56 -18.00 -11.78
C VAL A 53 18.62 -16.95 -10.66
N GLU A 54 17.69 -16.00 -10.63
CA GLU A 54 17.62 -14.99 -9.57
C GLU A 54 17.37 -15.63 -8.20
N ALA A 55 16.47 -16.62 -8.12
CA ALA A 55 16.20 -17.36 -6.88
C ALA A 55 17.39 -18.23 -6.44
N GLU A 56 18.11 -18.83 -7.40
CA GLU A 56 19.32 -19.61 -7.14
C GLU A 56 20.43 -18.81 -6.46
N ARG A 57 20.45 -17.48 -6.59
CA ARG A 57 21.39 -16.59 -5.88
C ARG A 57 21.25 -16.67 -4.37
N CYS A 58 20.12 -17.18 -3.85
CA CYS A 58 19.91 -17.37 -2.43
C CYS A 58 21.00 -18.24 -1.77
N LEU A 59 21.61 -17.70 -0.71
CA LEU A 59 22.66 -18.38 0.04
C LEU A 59 22.14 -19.39 1.07
N GLN A 60 20.81 -19.51 1.22
CA GLN A 60 20.15 -20.38 2.21
C GLN A 60 20.79 -20.17 3.60
N CYS A 61 20.65 -18.94 4.12
CA CYS A 61 21.26 -18.53 5.37
C CYS A 61 20.65 -19.30 6.55
N PRO A 62 21.45 -19.67 7.57
CA PRO A 62 20.89 -20.22 8.80
C PRO A 62 20.04 -19.17 9.53
N ASP A 63 19.15 -19.64 10.39
CA ASP A 63 18.33 -18.79 11.25
C ASP A 63 19.18 -18.03 12.28
N PRO A 64 18.88 -16.75 12.60
CA PRO A 64 17.82 -15.91 12.00
C PRO A 64 18.24 -15.30 10.66
N GLN A 65 17.35 -15.33 9.67
CA GLN A 65 17.60 -14.69 8.36
C GLN A 65 17.18 -13.22 8.37
N GLY A 66 18.07 -12.35 7.88
CA GLY A 66 17.81 -10.92 7.78
C GLY A 66 16.61 -10.59 6.87
N CYS A 67 16.49 -11.27 5.73
CA CYS A 67 15.38 -11.06 4.81
C CYS A 67 14.01 -11.38 5.42
N VAL A 68 13.92 -12.43 6.24
CA VAL A 68 12.69 -12.81 6.98
C VAL A 68 12.40 -11.81 8.09
N SER A 69 13.43 -11.43 8.85
CA SER A 69 13.29 -10.50 9.99
C SER A 69 12.88 -9.09 9.55
N SER A 70 13.35 -8.64 8.38
CA SER A 70 13.02 -7.32 7.84
C SER A 70 11.68 -7.28 7.10
N CYS A 71 11.08 -8.43 6.76
CA CYS A 71 9.75 -8.48 6.17
C CYS A 71 8.70 -8.28 7.28
N PRO A 72 7.80 -7.27 7.21
CA PRO A 72 6.82 -7.03 8.28
C PRO A 72 5.83 -8.18 8.52
N VAL A 73 5.66 -9.07 7.52
CA VAL A 73 4.86 -10.29 7.67
C VAL A 73 5.70 -11.56 7.83
N HIS A 74 7.03 -11.44 7.85
CA HIS A 74 7.95 -12.56 8.07
C HIS A 74 7.77 -13.73 7.08
N ASN A 75 7.59 -13.42 5.78
CA ASN A 75 7.60 -14.40 4.71
C ASN A 75 8.83 -15.33 4.84
N ASN A 76 8.63 -16.65 4.72
CA ASN A 76 9.72 -17.62 4.73
C ASN A 76 10.47 -17.62 3.39
N ILE A 77 11.23 -16.55 3.17
CA ILE A 77 11.93 -16.24 1.92
C ILE A 77 12.92 -17.34 1.51
N PRO A 78 13.74 -17.94 2.40
CA PRO A 78 14.65 -19.01 2.00
C PRO A 78 13.93 -20.22 1.38
N GLU A 79 12.82 -20.66 1.99
CA GLU A 79 12.05 -21.80 1.48
C GLU A 79 11.36 -21.46 0.16
N ILE A 80 10.78 -20.26 0.05
CA ILE A 80 10.19 -19.73 -1.18
C ILE A 80 11.22 -19.72 -2.32
N LEU A 81 12.40 -19.14 -2.09
CA LEU A 81 13.45 -19.06 -3.11
C LEU A 81 13.98 -20.44 -3.48
N TRP A 82 14.02 -21.37 -2.53
CA TRP A 82 14.35 -22.76 -2.83
C TRP A 82 13.31 -23.38 -3.75
N MET A 83 12.01 -23.22 -3.48
CA MET A 83 10.93 -23.73 -4.32
C MET A 83 10.99 -23.14 -5.74
N VAL A 84 11.16 -21.82 -5.86
CA VAL A 84 11.28 -21.12 -7.16
C VAL A 84 12.50 -21.60 -7.95
N ALA A 85 13.65 -21.75 -7.31
CA ALA A 85 14.86 -22.28 -7.96
C ALA A 85 14.69 -23.72 -8.48
N HIS A 86 13.74 -24.48 -7.95
CA HIS A 86 13.42 -25.84 -8.41
C HIS A 86 12.16 -25.92 -9.27
N GLY A 87 11.60 -24.78 -9.70
CA GLY A 87 10.42 -24.70 -10.55
C GLY A 87 9.09 -24.98 -9.85
N ASP A 88 9.06 -25.07 -8.52
CA ASP A 88 7.83 -25.25 -7.75
C ASP A 88 7.16 -23.90 -7.41
N TYR A 89 6.65 -23.22 -8.44
CA TYR A 89 6.04 -21.90 -8.27
C TYR A 89 4.72 -21.96 -7.51
N LEU A 90 3.92 -23.02 -7.69
CA LEU A 90 2.66 -23.16 -6.95
C LEU A 90 2.92 -23.42 -5.47
N GLY A 91 3.90 -24.26 -5.12
CA GLY A 91 4.34 -24.45 -3.73
C GLY A 91 4.84 -23.14 -3.12
N ALA A 92 5.65 -22.38 -3.85
CA ALA A 92 6.09 -21.05 -3.43
C ALA A 92 4.90 -20.09 -3.21
N ALA A 93 3.87 -20.17 -4.07
CA ALA A 93 2.69 -19.34 -3.93
C ALA A 93 1.90 -19.66 -2.65
N TRP A 94 1.70 -20.94 -2.33
CA TRP A 94 1.15 -21.37 -1.04
C TRP A 94 2.00 -20.87 0.12
N LYS A 95 3.33 -20.91 -0.02
CA LYS A 95 4.25 -20.49 1.04
C LYS A 95 4.18 -18.99 1.34
N TYR A 96 4.05 -18.13 0.33
CA TYR A 96 3.77 -16.71 0.53
C TYR A 96 2.46 -16.51 1.32
N ARG A 97 1.41 -17.28 0.96
CA ARG A 97 0.07 -17.14 1.54
C ARG A 97 -0.05 -17.56 3.00
N GLU A 98 0.90 -18.34 3.53
CA GLU A 98 0.97 -18.64 4.96
C GLU A 98 1.05 -17.36 5.81
N THR A 99 1.77 -16.34 5.31
CA THR A 99 2.08 -15.13 6.08
C THR A 99 1.60 -13.83 5.42
N SER A 100 1.36 -13.81 4.11
CA SER A 100 0.90 -12.64 3.36
C SER A 100 -0.54 -12.80 2.84
N ASN A 101 -1.39 -11.80 3.11
CA ASN A 101 -2.75 -11.74 2.57
C ASN A 101 -2.82 -11.19 1.14
N LEU A 102 -1.83 -10.40 0.75
CA LEU A 102 -1.82 -9.62 -0.48
C LEU A 102 -0.48 -9.76 -1.25
N PRO A 103 0.11 -10.95 -1.40
CA PRO A 103 1.41 -11.11 -2.05
C PRO A 103 1.42 -10.60 -3.50
N GLU A 104 0.32 -10.75 -4.23
CA GLU A 104 0.16 -10.28 -5.61
C GLU A 104 0.22 -8.75 -5.75
N ILE A 105 -0.10 -8.04 -4.67
CA ILE A 105 0.01 -6.59 -4.55
C ILE A 105 1.38 -6.22 -4.01
N CYS A 106 1.86 -6.89 -2.96
CA CYS A 106 3.12 -6.58 -2.31
C CYS A 106 4.31 -6.73 -3.27
N GLY A 107 4.35 -7.76 -4.12
CA GLY A 107 5.40 -7.91 -5.14
C GLY A 107 5.44 -6.77 -6.18
N ARG A 108 4.38 -5.97 -6.27
CA ARG A 108 4.30 -4.81 -7.18
C ARG A 108 4.68 -3.50 -6.52
N VAL A 109 4.23 -3.26 -5.29
CA VAL A 109 4.23 -1.92 -4.68
C VAL A 109 5.02 -1.81 -3.37
N CYS A 110 5.42 -2.94 -2.78
CA CYS A 110 6.25 -2.92 -1.57
C CYS A 110 7.64 -2.37 -1.92
N PRO A 111 8.26 -1.51 -1.09
CA PRO A 111 9.65 -1.10 -1.27
C PRO A 111 10.66 -2.20 -0.86
N ALA A 112 10.18 -3.41 -0.57
CA ALA A 112 10.94 -4.62 -0.28
C ALA A 112 11.99 -4.46 0.85
N PRO A 113 11.60 -4.11 2.09
CA PRO A 113 12.54 -4.04 3.23
C PRO A 113 13.27 -5.37 3.50
N CYS A 114 12.70 -6.50 3.05
CA CYS A 114 13.36 -7.80 3.05
C CYS A 114 14.66 -7.84 2.23
N MET A 115 14.80 -7.00 1.19
CA MET A 115 16.02 -6.87 0.39
C MET A 115 17.13 -6.16 1.15
N ASP A 116 16.81 -5.23 2.07
CA ASP A 116 17.81 -4.58 2.94
C ASP A 116 18.45 -5.57 3.91
N GLY A 117 17.69 -6.60 4.29
CA GLY A 117 18.15 -7.72 5.13
C GLY A 117 18.91 -8.81 4.37
N ASP A 118 18.96 -8.76 3.03
CA ASP A 118 19.62 -9.78 2.22
C ASP A 118 21.15 -9.64 2.25
N VAL A 119 21.81 -10.70 2.68
CA VAL A 119 23.26 -10.76 2.80
C VAL A 119 23.98 -10.75 1.45
N VAL A 120 23.32 -11.13 0.34
CA VAL A 120 23.90 -11.01 -1.01
C VAL A 120 24.17 -9.54 -1.34
N GLY A 121 23.29 -8.65 -0.86
CA GLY A 121 23.40 -7.18 -0.94
C GLY A 121 24.72 -6.59 -0.44
N ARG A 122 25.48 -7.34 0.40
CA ARG A 122 26.79 -6.90 0.91
C ARG A 122 27.93 -7.04 -0.11
N ARG A 123 27.73 -7.78 -1.19
CA ARG A 123 28.75 -8.04 -2.22
C ARG A 123 28.27 -7.80 -3.65
N LYS A 124 27.00 -8.09 -3.93
CA LYS A 124 26.32 -7.84 -5.21
C LYS A 124 25.01 -7.11 -4.94
N ALA A 125 24.24 -6.76 -5.97
CA ALA A 125 22.86 -6.30 -5.75
C ALA A 125 22.08 -7.36 -4.95
N PRO A 126 21.18 -6.98 -4.03
CA PRO A 126 20.33 -7.96 -3.34
C PRO A 126 19.49 -8.77 -4.33
N ILE A 127 18.98 -9.92 -3.87
CA ILE A 127 18.02 -10.71 -4.63
C ILE A 127 16.73 -9.89 -4.76
N ASN A 128 16.16 -9.85 -5.96
CA ASN A 128 14.95 -9.09 -6.22
C ASN A 128 13.69 -9.82 -5.71
N LEU A 129 13.50 -9.78 -4.40
CA LEU A 129 12.44 -10.51 -3.69
C LEU A 129 11.03 -10.06 -4.09
N GLU A 130 10.83 -8.76 -4.33
CA GLU A 130 9.53 -8.23 -4.76
C GLU A 130 9.12 -8.79 -6.13
N LYS A 131 10.05 -8.90 -7.09
CA LYS A 131 9.74 -9.37 -8.44
C LYS A 131 9.67 -10.88 -8.55
N ILE A 132 10.32 -11.61 -7.64
CA ILE A 132 10.04 -13.04 -7.46
C ILE A 132 8.62 -13.22 -6.88
N GLU A 133 8.21 -12.44 -5.88
CA GLU A 133 6.85 -12.51 -5.32
C GLU A 133 5.80 -12.22 -6.40
N GLN A 134 6.01 -11.17 -7.20
CA GLN A 134 5.17 -10.84 -8.35
C GLN A 134 5.08 -12.02 -9.34
N PHE A 135 6.22 -12.57 -9.78
CA PHE A 135 6.26 -13.68 -10.72
C PHE A 135 5.48 -14.90 -10.20
N VAL A 136 5.72 -15.29 -8.94
CA VAL A 136 5.10 -16.47 -8.34
C VAL A 136 3.57 -16.31 -8.27
N MET A 137 3.09 -15.11 -7.91
CA MET A 137 1.65 -14.82 -7.87
C MET A 137 1.02 -14.74 -9.25
N ASP A 138 1.70 -14.11 -10.21
CA ASP A 138 1.22 -14.02 -11.59
C ASP A 138 1.17 -15.41 -12.24
N TYR A 139 2.15 -16.29 -11.96
CA TYR A 139 2.13 -17.68 -12.40
C TYR A 139 0.92 -18.44 -11.83
N ALA A 140 0.63 -18.29 -10.53
CA ALA A 140 -0.54 -18.90 -9.93
C ALA A 140 -1.84 -18.44 -10.61
N ILE A 141 -1.96 -17.13 -10.88
CA ILE A 141 -3.10 -16.53 -11.57
C ILE A 141 -3.24 -17.07 -13.00
N ASP A 142 -2.17 -17.10 -13.78
CA ASP A 142 -2.23 -17.41 -15.22
C ASP A 142 -2.41 -18.90 -15.50
N TYR A 143 -1.78 -19.77 -14.71
CA TYR A 143 -1.79 -21.22 -14.96
C TYR A 143 -2.87 -21.96 -14.15
N TYR A 144 -3.27 -21.44 -13.00
CA TYR A 144 -4.28 -22.07 -12.14
C TYR A 144 -5.57 -21.25 -12.01
N GLY A 145 -5.60 -20.03 -12.55
CA GLY A 145 -6.79 -19.18 -12.57
C GLY A 145 -7.12 -18.50 -11.25
N HIS A 146 -6.37 -18.75 -10.17
CA HIS A 146 -6.59 -18.16 -8.85
C HIS A 146 -5.33 -18.19 -7.99
N ILE A 147 -5.29 -17.34 -6.96
CA ILE A 147 -4.26 -17.39 -5.93
C ILE A 147 -4.68 -18.45 -4.90
N PRO A 148 -3.75 -19.32 -4.45
CA PRO A 148 -4.07 -20.30 -3.43
C PRO A 148 -4.63 -19.67 -2.15
N THR A 149 -5.74 -20.21 -1.67
CA THR A 149 -6.43 -19.73 -0.47
C THR A 149 -6.80 -20.91 0.41
N PRO A 150 -6.50 -20.87 1.73
CA PRO A 150 -6.88 -21.94 2.64
C PRO A 150 -8.40 -22.10 2.73
N GLU A 151 -8.85 -23.32 3.03
CA GLU A 151 -10.26 -23.57 3.36
C GLU A 151 -10.64 -22.93 4.70
N PRO A 152 -11.81 -22.29 4.82
CA PRO A 152 -12.25 -21.69 6.08
C PRO A 152 -12.59 -22.75 7.13
N ALA A 153 -12.34 -22.42 8.40
CA ALA A 153 -12.79 -23.21 9.54
C ALA A 153 -14.33 -23.21 9.66
N PRO A 154 -14.93 -24.21 10.35
CA PRO A 154 -16.36 -24.24 10.58
C PRO A 154 -16.90 -22.94 11.24
N PRO A 155 -18.15 -22.56 10.96
CA PRO A 155 -18.73 -21.33 11.50
C PRO A 155 -18.63 -21.23 13.02
N THR A 156 -18.11 -20.10 13.52
CA THR A 156 -17.97 -19.83 14.95
C THR A 156 -19.29 -19.40 15.60
N GLY A 157 -20.20 -18.85 14.79
CA GLY A 157 -21.44 -18.20 15.22
C GLY A 157 -21.30 -16.71 15.52
N PHE A 158 -20.10 -16.14 15.46
CA PHE A 158 -19.86 -14.72 15.68
C PHE A 158 -19.77 -13.94 14.37
N SER A 159 -20.10 -12.65 14.45
CA SER A 159 -19.97 -11.70 13.36
C SER A 159 -18.99 -10.56 13.67
N VAL A 160 -18.21 -10.16 12.67
CA VAL A 160 -17.27 -9.04 12.76
C VAL A 160 -17.52 -8.03 11.64
N GLY A 161 -17.63 -6.75 12.01
CA GLY A 161 -17.70 -5.64 11.06
C GLY A 161 -16.30 -5.06 10.81
N ILE A 162 -15.97 -4.82 9.55
CA ILE A 162 -14.69 -4.24 9.12
C ILE A 162 -14.99 -2.87 8.51
N VAL A 163 -14.41 -1.79 9.04
CA VAL A 163 -14.64 -0.43 8.57
C VAL A 163 -13.46 0.01 7.71
N GLY A 164 -13.66 0.09 6.39
CA GLY A 164 -12.66 0.39 5.38
C GLY A 164 -12.12 -0.85 4.67
N SER A 165 -12.03 -0.80 3.33
CA SER A 165 -11.57 -1.90 2.47
C SER A 165 -10.13 -1.72 1.94
N GLY A 166 -9.30 -0.97 2.68
CA GLY A 166 -7.86 -0.88 2.39
C GLY A 166 -7.11 -2.16 2.80
N PRO A 167 -5.77 -2.20 2.60
CA PRO A 167 -4.96 -3.40 2.88
C PRO A 167 -5.17 -4.00 4.27
N ALA A 168 -5.24 -3.16 5.31
CA ALA A 168 -5.49 -3.60 6.68
C ALA A 168 -6.87 -4.28 6.83
N GLY A 169 -7.92 -3.64 6.30
CA GLY A 169 -9.29 -4.15 6.36
C GLY A 169 -9.46 -5.45 5.58
N LEU A 170 -8.94 -5.53 4.34
CA LEU A 170 -8.99 -6.75 3.53
C LEU A 170 -8.25 -7.91 4.20
N SER A 171 -7.08 -7.64 4.79
CA SER A 171 -6.30 -8.66 5.50
C SER A 171 -7.00 -9.15 6.75
N ALA A 172 -7.57 -8.23 7.55
CA ALA A 172 -8.35 -8.59 8.73
C ALA A 172 -9.60 -9.40 8.36
N ALA A 173 -10.32 -8.96 7.33
CA ALA A 173 -11.51 -9.63 6.81
C ALA A 173 -11.21 -11.08 6.40
N GLU A 174 -10.18 -11.27 5.58
CA GLU A 174 -9.75 -12.60 5.13
C GLU A 174 -9.38 -13.51 6.30
N GLN A 175 -8.55 -13.04 7.23
CA GLN A 175 -8.12 -13.84 8.38
C GLN A 175 -9.29 -14.23 9.29
N LEU A 176 -10.27 -13.35 9.48
CA LEU A 176 -11.44 -13.63 10.31
C LEU A 176 -12.42 -14.59 9.61
N ALA A 177 -12.62 -14.44 8.31
CA ALA A 177 -13.44 -15.34 7.52
C ALA A 177 -12.83 -16.76 7.49
N LEU A 178 -11.51 -16.88 7.30
CA LEU A 178 -10.80 -18.16 7.39
C LEU A 178 -10.91 -18.82 8.77
N LYS A 179 -11.13 -18.04 9.83
CA LYS A 179 -11.37 -18.54 11.19
C LYS A 179 -12.84 -18.89 11.46
N GLY A 180 -13.72 -18.80 10.46
CA GLY A 180 -15.13 -19.20 10.53
C GLY A 180 -16.08 -18.11 11.05
N HIS A 181 -15.63 -16.85 11.14
CA HIS A 181 -16.51 -15.75 11.54
C HIS A 181 -17.30 -15.22 10.34
N LYS A 182 -18.53 -14.73 10.57
CA LYS A 182 -19.26 -13.96 9.56
C LYS A 182 -18.66 -12.55 9.45
N VAL A 183 -18.20 -12.16 8.27
CA VAL A 183 -17.53 -10.87 8.07
C VAL A 183 -18.33 -9.96 7.13
N VAL A 184 -18.49 -8.70 7.54
CA VAL A 184 -19.08 -7.63 6.71
C VAL A 184 -18.11 -6.45 6.63
N VAL A 185 -17.77 -6.01 5.43
CA VAL A 185 -16.89 -4.87 5.16
C VAL A 185 -17.72 -3.66 4.75
N TYR A 186 -17.55 -2.55 5.47
CA TYR A 186 -18.19 -1.27 5.22
C TYR A 186 -17.20 -0.34 4.53
N GLU A 187 -17.51 0.06 3.30
CA GLU A 187 -16.65 0.89 2.46
C GLU A 187 -17.35 2.20 2.07
N ARG A 188 -16.64 3.32 2.26
CA ARG A 188 -17.14 4.65 1.91
C ARG A 188 -17.25 4.83 0.40
N MET A 189 -16.32 4.24 -0.34
CA MET A 189 -16.19 4.40 -1.77
C MET A 189 -17.12 3.45 -2.55
N PRO A 190 -17.37 3.69 -3.85
CA PRO A 190 -18.22 2.82 -4.67
C PRO A 190 -17.66 1.41 -4.90
N ALA A 191 -16.35 1.20 -4.74
CA ALA A 191 -15.67 -0.08 -4.93
C ALA A 191 -14.59 -0.31 -3.85
N ALA A 192 -14.29 -1.59 -3.56
CA ALA A 192 -13.31 -1.96 -2.54
C ALA A 192 -11.85 -1.79 -3.01
N GLY A 193 -10.94 -1.67 -2.04
CA GLY A 193 -9.49 -1.67 -2.25
C GLY A 193 -8.76 -0.48 -1.63
N GLY A 194 -9.47 0.52 -1.12
CA GLY A 194 -8.87 1.74 -0.58
C GLY A 194 -7.84 2.37 -1.53
N LEU A 195 -6.69 2.78 -1.03
CA LEU A 195 -5.63 3.39 -1.87
C LEU A 195 -5.00 2.42 -2.87
N LEU A 196 -5.20 1.10 -2.74
CA LEU A 196 -4.81 0.14 -3.79
C LEU A 196 -5.58 0.41 -5.09
N ARG A 197 -6.85 0.83 -4.98
CA ARG A 197 -7.68 1.23 -6.12
C ARG A 197 -7.54 2.72 -6.42
N TYR A 198 -7.75 3.55 -5.40
CA TYR A 198 -7.97 4.98 -5.56
C TYR A 198 -6.69 5.84 -5.53
N GLY A 199 -5.55 5.28 -5.12
CA GLY A 199 -4.29 6.01 -5.01
C GLY A 199 -3.26 5.54 -6.05
N ILE A 200 -2.86 4.28 -5.95
CA ILE A 200 -1.75 3.73 -6.76
C ILE A 200 -2.18 3.67 -8.23
N PRO A 201 -1.40 4.22 -9.18
CA PRO A 201 -1.73 4.15 -10.61
C PRO A 201 -1.78 2.74 -11.19
N ASN A 202 -2.53 2.57 -12.28
CA ASN A 202 -2.67 1.26 -12.95
C ASN A 202 -1.34 0.78 -13.57
N PHE A 203 -0.45 1.69 -13.97
CA PHE A 203 0.88 1.34 -14.49
C PHE A 203 1.86 0.78 -13.42
N LYS A 204 1.45 0.75 -12.15
CA LYS A 204 2.16 0.10 -11.03
C LYS A 204 1.41 -1.11 -10.48
N LEU A 205 0.08 -1.04 -10.46
CA LEU A 205 -0.78 -2.05 -9.89
C LEU A 205 -2.07 -2.13 -10.69
N ASP A 206 -2.18 -3.15 -11.54
CA ASP A 206 -3.36 -3.36 -12.37
C ASP A 206 -4.63 -3.58 -11.52
N LYS A 207 -5.63 -2.72 -11.69
CA LYS A 207 -6.87 -2.77 -10.92
C LYS A 207 -7.70 -3.99 -11.27
N ARG A 208 -7.78 -4.34 -12.55
CA ARG A 208 -8.63 -5.42 -13.05
C ARG A 208 -8.01 -6.79 -12.82
N ARG A 209 -6.73 -6.92 -13.14
CA ARG A 209 -6.02 -8.20 -13.05
C ARG A 209 -5.73 -8.60 -11.61
N VAL A 210 -5.40 -7.61 -10.75
CA VAL A 210 -4.90 -7.86 -9.40
C VAL A 210 -5.92 -7.48 -8.33
N VAL A 211 -6.35 -6.21 -8.29
CA VAL A 211 -7.21 -5.72 -7.18
C VAL A 211 -8.61 -6.35 -7.25
N ASP A 212 -9.30 -6.28 -8.39
CA ASP A 212 -10.64 -6.86 -8.58
C ASP A 212 -10.63 -8.36 -8.30
N ARG A 213 -9.61 -9.07 -8.78
CA ARG A 213 -9.44 -10.50 -8.52
C ARG A 213 -9.32 -10.79 -7.03
N LYS A 214 -8.55 -9.99 -6.28
CA LYS A 214 -8.46 -10.15 -4.83
C LYS A 214 -9.80 -9.89 -4.15
N ILE A 215 -10.54 -8.86 -4.56
CA ILE A 215 -11.87 -8.58 -3.98
C ILE A 215 -12.84 -9.72 -4.27
N HIS A 216 -12.91 -10.21 -5.51
CA HIS A 216 -13.77 -11.34 -5.87
C HIS A 216 -13.42 -12.61 -5.08
N GLN A 217 -12.12 -12.91 -4.88
CA GLN A 217 -11.70 -14.02 -4.02
C GLN A 217 -12.24 -13.90 -2.58
N LEU A 218 -12.27 -12.67 -2.03
CA LEU A 218 -12.82 -12.44 -0.70
C LEU A 218 -14.33 -12.59 -0.66
N GLU A 219 -15.04 -12.17 -1.71
CA GLU A 219 -16.48 -12.41 -1.87
C GLU A 219 -16.80 -13.91 -1.98
N GLU A 220 -15.99 -14.68 -2.72
CA GLU A 220 -16.09 -16.15 -2.80
C GLU A 220 -15.85 -16.84 -1.45
N LEU A 221 -15.03 -16.24 -0.58
CA LEU A 221 -14.84 -16.68 0.81
C LEU A 221 -16.05 -16.35 1.72
N GLY A 222 -17.07 -15.69 1.18
CA GLY A 222 -18.30 -15.33 1.90
C GLY A 222 -18.23 -14.00 2.66
N ILE A 223 -17.26 -13.15 2.34
CA ILE A 223 -17.18 -11.78 2.91
C ILE A 223 -18.21 -10.89 2.20
N GLU A 224 -19.08 -10.25 2.98
CA GLU A 224 -20.09 -9.32 2.44
C GLU A 224 -19.50 -7.90 2.37
N PHE A 225 -19.68 -7.20 1.25
CA PHE A 225 -19.27 -5.79 1.10
C PHE A 225 -20.49 -4.87 1.04
N VAL A 226 -20.46 -3.80 1.84
CA VAL A 226 -21.44 -2.71 1.85
C VAL A 226 -20.74 -1.43 1.41
N TYR A 227 -21.00 -1.01 0.18
CA TYR A 227 -20.38 0.16 -0.46
C TYR A 227 -21.16 1.45 -0.20
N ASN A 228 -20.52 2.59 -0.51
CA ASN A 228 -21.11 3.93 -0.40
C ASN A 228 -21.65 4.26 1.01
N ILE A 229 -21.00 3.75 2.05
CA ILE A 229 -21.41 3.98 3.43
C ILE A 229 -20.24 4.53 4.26
N THR A 230 -20.42 5.72 4.81
CA THR A 230 -19.42 6.40 5.63
C THR A 230 -19.71 6.15 7.10
N VAL A 231 -18.94 5.26 7.72
CA VAL A 231 -19.03 5.03 9.18
C VAL A 231 -18.59 6.28 9.94
N GLY A 232 -19.38 6.67 10.95
CA GLY A 232 -19.30 7.94 11.66
C GLY A 232 -20.23 9.03 11.10
N LYS A 233 -20.79 8.85 9.91
CA LYS A 233 -21.73 9.82 9.29
C LYS A 233 -23.06 9.19 8.91
N ASP A 234 -23.03 8.15 8.08
CA ASP A 234 -24.22 7.47 7.55
C ASP A 234 -24.68 6.34 8.49
N ILE A 235 -23.73 5.75 9.22
CA ILE A 235 -23.95 4.78 10.30
C ILE A 235 -22.88 4.99 11.38
N THR A 236 -23.23 4.89 12.65
CA THR A 236 -22.30 5.08 13.76
C THR A 236 -21.58 3.78 14.13
N VAL A 237 -20.45 3.89 14.84
CA VAL A 237 -19.77 2.72 15.42
C VAL A 237 -20.67 2.02 16.46
N ASP A 238 -21.52 2.76 17.17
CA ASP A 238 -22.48 2.22 18.13
C ASP A 238 -23.48 1.28 17.44
N GLU A 239 -24.11 1.74 16.36
CA GLU A 239 -25.05 0.94 15.58
C GLU A 239 -24.39 -0.30 14.94
N LEU A 240 -23.10 -0.22 14.60
CA LEU A 240 -22.34 -1.39 14.11
C LEU A 240 -22.02 -2.38 15.24
N MET A 241 -21.71 -1.90 16.45
CA MET A 241 -21.51 -2.76 17.62
C MET A 241 -22.79 -3.46 18.08
N GLU A 242 -23.98 -2.96 17.72
CA GLU A 242 -25.25 -3.66 17.91
C GLU A 242 -25.46 -4.80 16.89
N ARG A 243 -24.80 -4.73 15.73
CA ARG A 243 -24.92 -5.70 14.62
C ARG A 243 -23.84 -6.77 14.64
N HIS A 244 -22.69 -6.49 15.23
CA HIS A 244 -21.51 -7.34 15.22
C HIS A 244 -20.93 -7.50 16.62
N ASP A 245 -20.31 -8.65 16.88
CA ASP A 245 -19.71 -8.96 18.18
C ASP A 245 -18.37 -8.24 18.41
N ALA A 246 -17.72 -7.82 17.33
CA ALA A 246 -16.51 -7.00 17.31
C ALA A 246 -16.42 -6.16 16.04
N LEU A 247 -15.60 -5.11 16.09
CA LEU A 247 -15.28 -4.27 14.93
C LEU A 247 -13.77 -4.10 14.74
N PHE A 248 -13.35 -4.01 13.47
CA PHE A 248 -12.02 -3.55 13.09
C PHE A 248 -12.11 -2.27 12.27
N ILE A 249 -11.33 -1.24 12.63
CA ILE A 249 -11.29 0.06 11.95
C ILE A 249 -9.98 0.18 11.17
N GLY A 250 -10.09 0.16 9.84
CA GLY A 250 -9.00 0.28 8.87
C GLY A 250 -9.25 1.39 7.85
N VAL A 251 -9.72 2.56 8.30
CA VAL A 251 -10.16 3.68 7.43
C VAL A 251 -9.01 4.40 6.72
N GLY A 252 -7.77 4.19 7.15
CA GLY A 252 -6.57 4.80 6.56
C GLY A 252 -6.47 6.32 6.76
N THR A 253 -5.67 6.99 5.93
CA THR A 253 -5.49 8.45 5.95
C THR A 253 -5.87 9.08 4.60
N TRP A 254 -7.04 9.74 4.56
CA TRP A 254 -7.60 10.30 3.32
C TRP A 254 -7.55 11.83 3.26
N VAL A 255 -7.21 12.51 4.36
CA VAL A 255 -7.23 13.96 4.42
C VAL A 255 -5.92 14.51 3.88
N GLU A 256 -5.96 15.18 2.73
CA GLU A 256 -4.75 15.72 2.12
C GLU A 256 -4.16 16.88 2.93
N ALA A 257 -2.84 16.87 3.08
CA ALA A 257 -2.13 17.93 3.78
C ALA A 257 -2.37 19.28 3.08
N PRO A 258 -2.70 20.35 3.81
CA PRO A 258 -2.97 21.63 3.20
C PRO A 258 -1.68 22.38 2.86
N LEU A 259 -1.65 23.02 1.68
CA LEU A 259 -0.66 24.02 1.33
C LEU A 259 -1.27 25.41 1.51
N LYS A 260 -0.78 26.16 2.51
CA LYS A 260 -1.33 27.49 2.84
C LYS A 260 -0.57 28.59 2.11
N VAL A 261 -0.82 28.71 0.80
CA VAL A 261 -0.27 29.78 -0.05
C VAL A 261 -1.38 30.44 -0.86
N PRO A 262 -1.26 31.73 -1.23
CA PRO A 262 -2.24 32.38 -2.09
C PRO A 262 -2.39 31.66 -3.45
N GLY A 263 -3.62 31.61 -3.96
CA GLY A 263 -3.94 31.02 -5.27
C GLY A 263 -4.08 29.49 -5.27
N VAL A 264 -4.10 28.83 -4.11
CA VAL A 264 -4.25 27.37 -4.01
C VAL A 264 -5.62 26.87 -4.51
N ASP A 265 -6.61 27.74 -4.55
CA ASP A 265 -7.97 27.45 -5.00
C ASP A 265 -8.21 27.83 -6.48
N LEU A 266 -7.16 28.18 -7.24
CA LEU A 266 -7.27 28.46 -8.68
C LEU A 266 -7.64 27.20 -9.46
N ASP A 267 -8.35 27.35 -10.57
CA ASP A 267 -8.60 26.25 -11.49
C ASP A 267 -7.26 25.72 -12.04
N GLY A 268 -7.18 24.40 -12.23
CA GLY A 268 -5.94 23.72 -12.63
C GLY A 268 -4.97 23.41 -11.48
N VAL A 269 -5.28 23.83 -10.24
CA VAL A 269 -4.60 23.35 -9.03
C VAL A 269 -5.35 22.14 -8.46
N TYR A 270 -4.79 20.96 -8.66
CA TYR A 270 -5.35 19.70 -8.19
C TYR A 270 -4.82 19.28 -6.83
N LYS A 271 -5.71 18.65 -6.08
CA LYS A 271 -5.34 17.77 -4.98
C LYS A 271 -4.87 16.41 -5.53
N THR A 272 -3.95 15.75 -4.85
CA THR A 272 -3.31 14.50 -5.28
C THR A 272 -4.28 13.35 -5.48
N LEU A 273 -5.12 13.03 -4.50
CA LEU A 273 -6.09 11.94 -4.65
C LEU A 273 -7.13 12.27 -5.69
N ASP A 274 -7.59 13.51 -5.78
CA ASP A 274 -8.52 13.91 -6.84
C ASP A 274 -7.92 13.66 -8.22
N PHE A 275 -6.68 14.11 -8.44
CA PHE A 275 -5.95 13.91 -9.69
C PHE A 275 -5.74 12.42 -10.01
N LEU A 276 -5.20 11.65 -9.07
CA LEU A 276 -4.90 10.23 -9.27
C LEU A 276 -6.16 9.39 -9.47
N MET A 277 -7.21 9.62 -8.67
CA MET A 277 -8.47 8.92 -8.80
C MET A 277 -9.09 9.16 -10.17
N ARG A 278 -9.24 10.44 -10.54
CA ARG A 278 -9.87 10.82 -11.82
C ARG A 278 -9.05 10.36 -13.02
N ALA A 279 -7.73 10.26 -12.91
CA ALA A 279 -6.88 9.79 -13.99
C ALA A 279 -6.86 8.26 -14.15
N ASN A 280 -6.80 7.52 -13.04
CA ASN A 280 -6.42 6.10 -13.06
C ASN A 280 -7.58 5.14 -12.80
N VAL A 281 -8.63 5.56 -12.12
CA VAL A 281 -9.71 4.68 -11.67
C VAL A 281 -10.77 4.54 -12.77
N PRO A 282 -11.38 3.35 -12.97
CA PRO A 282 -12.56 3.20 -13.82
C PRO A 282 -13.68 4.17 -13.39
N LEU A 283 -14.43 4.72 -14.33
CA LEU A 283 -15.42 5.77 -14.03
C LEU A 283 -16.58 5.22 -13.17
N GLU A 284 -16.91 3.95 -13.35
CA GLU A 284 -17.92 3.22 -12.59
C GLU A 284 -17.58 3.12 -11.10
N ASP A 285 -16.29 3.01 -10.77
CA ASP A 285 -15.78 2.89 -9.39
C ASP A 285 -15.63 4.25 -8.69
N LEU A 286 -15.80 5.35 -9.42
CA LEU A 286 -15.69 6.71 -8.90
C LEU A 286 -17.03 7.24 -8.38
N PRO A 287 -17.00 8.06 -7.31
CA PRO A 287 -18.14 8.86 -6.89
C PRO A 287 -18.69 9.71 -8.05
N PRO A 288 -20.01 9.93 -8.16
CA PRO A 288 -20.61 10.64 -9.30
C PRO A 288 -19.98 12.01 -9.59
N ASP A 289 -19.60 12.77 -8.56
CA ASP A 289 -18.97 14.08 -8.63
C ASP A 289 -17.51 14.05 -9.11
N LYS A 290 -16.92 12.86 -9.27
CA LYS A 290 -15.53 12.64 -9.73
C LYS A 290 -15.45 11.92 -11.07
N ARG A 291 -16.57 11.70 -11.77
CA ARG A 291 -16.61 10.99 -13.06
C ARG A 291 -16.22 11.86 -14.26
N GLU A 292 -15.20 12.68 -14.07
CA GLU A 292 -14.61 13.52 -15.11
C GLU A 292 -13.09 13.36 -15.04
N ARG A 293 -12.43 13.15 -16.18
CA ARG A 293 -10.96 13.05 -16.22
C ARG A 293 -10.34 14.42 -15.89
N PRO A 294 -9.14 14.48 -15.26
CA PRO A 294 -8.46 15.75 -15.04
C PRO A 294 -7.98 16.28 -16.39
N THR A 295 -7.95 17.60 -16.53
CA THR A 295 -7.37 18.27 -17.70
C THR A 295 -5.92 18.59 -17.39
N VAL A 296 -5.01 18.23 -18.29
CA VAL A 296 -3.60 18.62 -18.21
C VAL A 296 -3.25 19.50 -19.39
N GLY A 297 -2.58 20.62 -19.11
CA GLY A 297 -1.96 21.49 -20.09
C GLY A 297 -0.55 21.00 -20.43
N LYS A 298 0.25 21.90 -20.99
CA LYS A 298 1.60 21.59 -21.48
C LYS A 298 2.59 21.45 -20.35
N ARG A 299 2.52 22.33 -19.34
CA ARG A 299 3.46 22.39 -18.21
C ARG A 299 2.75 22.03 -16.91
N VAL A 300 3.15 20.93 -16.28
CA VAL A 300 2.56 20.46 -15.02
C VAL A 300 3.62 20.46 -13.92
N ALA A 301 3.32 21.11 -12.80
CA ALA A 301 4.17 21.07 -11.61
C ALA A 301 3.57 20.17 -10.51
N ILE A 302 4.38 19.27 -9.95
CA ILE A 302 3.98 18.41 -8.84
C ILE A 302 4.69 18.88 -7.57
N ILE A 303 3.94 19.37 -6.59
CA ILE A 303 4.52 19.87 -5.33
C ILE A 303 4.64 18.71 -4.36
N GLY A 304 5.86 18.23 -4.12
CA GLY A 304 6.06 17.05 -3.28
C GLY A 304 7.34 16.30 -3.60
N GLY A 305 7.53 15.16 -2.96
CA GLY A 305 8.66 14.29 -3.29
C GLY A 305 8.58 12.86 -2.79
N GLY A 306 7.42 12.40 -2.31
CA GLY A 306 7.19 10.97 -2.00
C GLY A 306 6.63 10.20 -3.19
N ASP A 307 6.24 8.95 -2.97
CA ASP A 307 5.68 8.10 -4.02
C ASP A 307 4.46 8.72 -4.70
N SER A 308 3.58 9.40 -3.96
CA SER A 308 2.43 10.11 -4.55
C SER A 308 2.86 11.21 -5.53
N ALA A 309 3.99 11.88 -5.32
CA ALA A 309 4.49 12.89 -6.24
C ALA A 309 5.01 12.25 -7.53
N THR A 310 5.74 11.14 -7.41
CA THR A 310 6.19 10.35 -8.55
C THR A 310 5.02 9.78 -9.34
N ASP A 311 4.01 9.26 -8.65
CA ASP A 311 2.79 8.72 -9.26
C ASP A 311 2.02 9.81 -10.01
N CYS A 312 1.83 10.99 -9.40
CA CYS A 312 1.20 12.13 -10.09
C CYS A 312 2.01 12.59 -11.31
N ALA A 313 3.34 12.66 -11.21
CA ALA A 313 4.19 13.09 -12.32
C ALA A 313 4.09 12.14 -13.52
N ARG A 314 4.21 10.84 -13.26
CA ARG A 314 4.12 9.79 -14.28
C ARG A 314 2.71 9.67 -14.88
N THR A 315 1.67 9.94 -14.08
CA THR A 315 0.29 10.08 -14.57
C THR A 315 0.14 11.32 -15.47
N ALA A 316 0.71 12.47 -15.10
CA ALA A 316 0.63 13.69 -15.91
C ALA A 316 1.29 13.52 -17.29
N VAL A 317 2.43 12.83 -17.36
CA VAL A 317 3.08 12.46 -18.64
C VAL A 317 2.11 11.66 -19.52
N ARG A 318 1.46 10.64 -18.96
CA ARG A 318 0.49 9.79 -19.68
C ARG A 318 -0.78 10.50 -20.11
N LEU A 319 -1.14 11.60 -19.44
CA LEU A 319 -2.26 12.44 -19.83
C LEU A 319 -1.89 13.46 -20.92
N GLY A 320 -0.63 13.49 -21.37
CA GLY A 320 -0.18 14.28 -22.52
C GLY A 320 0.52 15.60 -22.17
N ALA A 321 0.97 15.77 -20.92
CA ALA A 321 1.78 16.92 -20.56
C ALA A 321 3.13 16.91 -21.32
N GLU A 322 3.52 18.05 -21.91
CA GLU A 322 4.78 18.21 -22.65
C GLU A 322 5.98 18.35 -21.69
N GLU A 323 5.77 18.99 -20.54
CA GLU A 323 6.78 19.19 -19.50
C GLU A 323 6.18 18.94 -18.11
N VAL A 324 6.77 17.99 -17.39
CA VAL A 324 6.38 17.67 -16.01
C VAL A 324 7.56 17.90 -15.09
N THR A 325 7.37 18.71 -14.05
CA THR A 325 8.40 19.03 -13.06
C THR A 325 7.92 18.72 -11.65
N ILE A 326 8.63 17.82 -10.96
CA ILE A 326 8.48 17.65 -9.51
C ILE A 326 9.23 18.79 -8.82
N VAL A 327 8.53 19.56 -7.98
CA VAL A 327 9.10 20.66 -7.20
C VAL A 327 9.23 20.22 -5.76
N TYR A 328 10.48 20.05 -5.32
CA TYR A 328 10.80 19.51 -4.01
C TYR A 328 11.64 20.47 -3.17
N ARG A 329 11.18 20.74 -1.95
CA ARG A 329 11.81 21.73 -1.06
C ARG A 329 13.16 21.30 -0.46
N ARG A 330 13.57 20.04 -0.60
CA ARG A 330 14.85 19.51 -0.07
C ARG A 330 15.71 18.96 -1.22
N SER A 331 16.81 18.28 -0.89
CA SER A 331 17.68 17.65 -1.91
C SER A 331 17.25 16.22 -2.22
N ALA A 332 17.88 15.62 -3.23
CA ALA A 332 17.68 14.22 -3.60
C ALA A 332 17.87 13.25 -2.41
N ALA A 333 18.84 13.53 -1.52
CA ALA A 333 19.14 12.69 -0.37
C ALA A 333 18.02 12.66 0.68
N GLU A 334 17.23 13.72 0.81
CA GLU A 334 16.10 13.76 1.74
C GLU A 334 14.75 13.41 1.10
N MET A 335 14.73 13.14 -0.21
CA MET A 335 13.49 12.93 -0.96
C MET A 335 12.96 11.51 -0.69
N PRO A 336 11.74 11.37 -0.12
CA PRO A 336 11.19 10.08 0.34
C PRO A 336 10.62 9.22 -0.79
N GLY A 337 10.22 7.99 -0.49
CA GLY A 337 9.64 7.06 -1.46
C GLY A 337 10.67 6.29 -2.27
N SER A 338 10.20 5.45 -3.19
CA SER A 338 11.04 4.51 -3.93
C SER A 338 12.03 5.22 -4.86
N TRP A 339 13.30 4.81 -4.79
CA TRP A 339 14.33 5.25 -5.73
C TRP A 339 14.03 4.76 -7.15
N HIS A 340 13.64 3.49 -7.30
CA HIS A 340 13.34 2.87 -8.60
C HIS A 340 12.18 3.57 -9.32
N GLU A 341 11.14 3.97 -8.60
CA GLU A 341 10.02 4.71 -9.20
C GLU A 341 10.44 6.11 -9.66
N ARG A 342 11.39 6.73 -8.94
CA ARG A 342 11.97 8.02 -9.30
C ARG A 342 12.81 7.93 -10.56
N GLU A 343 13.66 6.92 -10.66
CA GLU A 343 14.46 6.65 -11.85
C GLU A 343 13.56 6.44 -13.07
N ARG A 344 12.47 5.66 -12.93
CA ARG A 344 11.48 5.48 -13.99
C ARG A 344 10.79 6.78 -14.40
N ALA A 345 10.51 7.68 -13.46
CA ALA A 345 9.96 8.98 -13.79
C ALA A 345 10.96 9.83 -14.60
N LEU A 346 12.23 9.82 -14.25
CA LEU A 346 13.29 10.49 -15.00
C LEU A 346 13.44 9.92 -16.42
N GLU A 347 13.41 8.59 -16.55
CA GLU A 347 13.40 7.89 -17.86
C GLU A 347 12.18 8.27 -18.72
N GLU A 348 11.04 8.56 -18.09
CA GLU A 348 9.81 9.02 -18.74
C GLU A 348 9.81 10.53 -19.05
N GLY A 349 10.92 11.23 -18.77
CA GLY A 349 11.12 12.65 -19.11
C GLY A 349 10.69 13.64 -18.01
N VAL A 350 10.33 13.16 -16.82
CA VAL A 350 10.02 14.02 -15.67
C VAL A 350 11.29 14.75 -15.21
N LYS A 351 11.18 16.04 -14.93
CA LYS A 351 12.25 16.85 -14.31
C LYS A 351 12.02 16.94 -12.80
N ILE A 352 13.10 17.12 -12.05
CA ILE A 352 13.01 17.37 -10.60
C ILE A 352 13.75 18.66 -10.27
N GLU A 353 13.00 19.63 -9.76
CA GLU A 353 13.50 20.90 -9.26
C GLU A 353 13.67 20.82 -7.74
N TYR A 354 14.89 20.51 -7.32
CA TYR A 354 15.26 20.42 -5.91
C TYR A 354 15.36 21.80 -5.26
N LEU A 355 15.38 21.80 -3.91
CA LEU A 355 15.56 22.99 -3.09
C LEU A 355 14.65 24.16 -3.53
N THR A 356 13.39 23.84 -3.82
CA THR A 356 12.43 24.82 -4.34
C THR A 356 11.07 24.61 -3.68
N ALA A 357 10.39 25.69 -3.28
CA ALA A 357 9.02 25.61 -2.81
C ALA A 357 8.15 26.75 -3.37
N PRO A 358 6.85 26.50 -3.57
CA PRO A 358 5.92 27.54 -4.00
C PRO A 358 5.65 28.55 -2.88
N VAL A 359 5.56 29.82 -3.27
CA VAL A 359 5.19 30.97 -2.41
C VAL A 359 3.74 31.39 -2.68
N ARG A 360 3.31 31.36 -3.95
CA ARG A 360 1.92 31.57 -4.39
C ARG A 360 1.70 31.05 -5.81
N PHE A 361 0.46 30.78 -6.15
CA PHE A 361 0.01 30.50 -7.52
C PHE A 361 -0.58 31.76 -8.15
N ILE A 362 -0.41 31.90 -9.45
CA ILE A 362 -0.78 33.08 -10.22
C ILE A 362 -1.77 32.65 -11.29
N GLY A 363 -2.98 33.22 -11.24
CA GLY A 363 -4.05 32.96 -12.18
C GLY A 363 -3.96 33.82 -13.44
N ASP A 364 -4.59 33.34 -14.51
CA ASP A 364 -4.95 34.13 -15.68
C ASP A 364 -6.23 34.95 -15.45
N GLU A 365 -6.74 35.56 -16.51
CA GLU A 365 -7.97 36.36 -16.49
C GLU A 365 -9.26 35.54 -16.28
N ASN A 366 -9.20 34.22 -16.46
CA ASN A 366 -10.31 33.29 -16.27
C ASN A 366 -10.26 32.58 -14.91
N GLY A 367 -9.23 32.82 -14.10
CA GLY A 367 -9.05 32.17 -12.80
C GLY A 367 -8.32 30.82 -12.87
N HIS A 368 -7.73 30.47 -14.01
CA HIS A 368 -6.92 29.27 -14.17
C HIS A 368 -5.45 29.55 -13.87
N VAL A 369 -4.74 28.61 -13.22
CA VAL A 369 -3.31 28.77 -12.95
C VAL A 369 -2.53 28.90 -14.26
N LYS A 370 -1.62 29.89 -14.32
CA LYS A 370 -0.71 30.11 -15.45
C LYS A 370 0.76 30.16 -15.06
N ALA A 371 1.04 30.38 -13.77
CA ALA A 371 2.39 30.43 -13.23
C ALA A 371 2.36 30.22 -11.72
N MET A 372 3.52 29.93 -11.15
CA MET A 372 3.73 29.99 -9.71
C MET A 372 5.02 30.73 -9.37
N GLU A 373 4.97 31.49 -8.29
CA GLU A 373 6.15 32.08 -7.68
C GLU A 373 6.77 31.04 -6.75
N CYS A 374 8.06 30.79 -6.93
CA CYS A 374 8.84 29.87 -6.12
C CYS A 374 9.99 30.61 -5.44
N VAL A 375 10.50 30.04 -4.36
CA VAL A 375 11.70 30.50 -3.66
C VAL A 375 12.72 29.37 -3.59
N ARG A 376 14.02 29.72 -3.70
CA ARG A 376 15.11 28.76 -3.50
C ARG A 376 15.28 28.45 -2.02
N MET A 377 15.65 27.22 -1.73
CA MET A 377 15.88 26.70 -0.40
C MET A 377 17.36 26.37 -0.21
N ARG A 378 17.81 26.41 1.03
CA ARG A 378 19.05 25.76 1.49
C ARG A 378 18.72 24.78 2.60
N LEU A 379 19.56 23.78 2.78
CA LEU A 379 19.41 22.83 3.88
C LEU A 379 20.02 23.38 5.17
N GLY A 380 19.23 23.38 6.24
CA GLY A 380 19.67 23.63 7.61
C GLY A 380 20.02 22.33 8.35
N GLU A 381 19.83 22.35 9.66
CA GLU A 381 20.00 21.20 10.53
C GLU A 381 18.90 20.13 10.32
N PRO A 382 19.18 18.85 10.62
CA PRO A 382 18.19 17.79 10.67
C PRO A 382 16.97 18.12 11.54
N ASP A 383 15.77 17.72 11.08
CA ASP A 383 14.55 17.70 11.87
C ASP A 383 14.40 16.39 12.67
N ALA A 384 13.28 16.23 13.38
CA ALA A 384 13.01 15.03 14.18
C ALA A 384 12.91 13.73 13.37
N SER A 385 12.70 13.83 12.04
CA SER A 385 12.75 12.68 11.12
C SER A 385 14.17 12.39 10.61
N GLY A 386 15.18 13.11 11.10
CA GLY A 386 16.57 13.01 10.64
C GLY A 386 16.85 13.76 9.33
N ARG A 387 15.82 14.31 8.67
CA ARG A 387 15.96 14.99 7.37
C ARG A 387 16.29 16.47 7.57
N ARG A 388 17.21 17.00 6.77
CA ARG A 388 17.61 18.41 6.87
C ARG A 388 16.44 19.35 6.57
N ARG A 389 16.27 20.38 7.41
CA ARG A 389 15.19 21.36 7.27
C ARG A 389 15.43 22.26 6.07
N PRO A 390 14.41 22.52 5.23
CA PRO A 390 14.51 23.51 4.18
C PRO A 390 14.37 24.92 4.78
N ILE A 391 15.28 25.83 4.42
CA ILE A 391 15.29 27.22 4.83
C ILE A 391 15.24 28.09 3.57
N PRO A 392 14.27 29.01 3.42
CA PRO A 392 14.21 29.88 2.27
C PRO A 392 15.45 30.78 2.19
N ILE A 393 15.95 30.98 0.97
CA ILE A 393 17.01 31.93 0.67
C ILE A 393 16.33 33.27 0.33
N GLU A 394 16.65 34.32 1.09
CA GLU A 394 16.12 35.65 0.85
C GLU A 394 16.48 36.13 -0.57
N ASP A 395 15.57 36.90 -1.18
CA ASP A 395 15.72 37.48 -2.52
C ASP A 395 16.02 36.48 -3.65
N SER A 396 15.60 35.21 -3.47
CA SER A 396 15.79 34.14 -4.46
C SER A 396 14.52 33.75 -5.21
N ASN A 397 13.47 34.58 -5.11
CA ASN A 397 12.18 34.31 -5.72
C ASN A 397 12.27 34.34 -7.24
N PHE A 398 11.55 33.43 -7.90
CA PHE A 398 11.46 33.36 -9.36
C PHE A 398 10.09 32.86 -9.78
N ILE A 399 9.74 33.10 -11.04
CA ILE A 399 8.48 32.65 -11.62
C ILE A 399 8.72 31.39 -12.45
N MET A 400 7.87 30.39 -12.28
CA MET A 400 7.80 29.20 -13.13
C MET A 400 6.43 29.16 -13.80
N GLU A 401 6.40 29.16 -15.13
CA GLU A 401 5.16 29.03 -15.90
C GLU A 401 4.63 27.59 -15.79
N VAL A 402 3.35 27.47 -15.46
CA VAL A 402 2.68 26.18 -15.25
C VAL A 402 1.23 26.30 -15.69
N ASP A 403 0.71 25.27 -16.34
CA ASP A 403 -0.70 25.19 -16.72
C ASP A 403 -1.48 24.38 -15.68
N ASN A 404 -0.83 23.45 -14.97
CA ASN A 404 -1.44 22.74 -13.85
C ASN A 404 -0.47 22.56 -12.70
N VAL A 405 -1.03 22.42 -11.50
CA VAL A 405 -0.29 22.10 -10.28
C VAL A 405 -0.97 20.92 -9.59
N VAL A 406 -0.20 19.95 -9.08
CA VAL A 406 -0.73 18.86 -8.23
C VAL A 406 -0.06 18.88 -6.86
N LEU A 407 -0.84 18.90 -5.79
CA LEU A 407 -0.37 19.08 -4.41
C LEU A 407 -0.09 17.73 -3.69
N ALA A 408 1.07 17.13 -3.96
CA ALA A 408 1.52 15.85 -3.39
C ALA A 408 2.34 15.98 -2.09
N ILE A 409 1.76 16.65 -1.09
CA ILE A 409 2.45 17.03 0.15
C ILE A 409 2.16 16.13 1.37
N GLY A 410 1.38 15.05 1.17
CA GLY A 410 1.12 14.02 2.18
C GLY A 410 -0.32 13.99 2.68
N PHE A 411 -0.58 13.11 3.64
CA PHE A 411 -1.92 12.81 4.16
C PHE A 411 -1.97 12.88 5.68
N TRP A 412 -3.17 13.13 6.19
CA TRP A 412 -3.56 13.19 7.59
C TRP A 412 -4.71 12.21 7.82
N PRO A 413 -4.87 11.72 9.05
CA PRO A 413 -6.04 10.92 9.41
C PRO A 413 -7.31 11.79 9.38
N ASP A 414 -8.42 11.13 9.06
CA ASP A 414 -9.75 11.71 9.14
C ASP A 414 -10.21 11.68 10.61
N PRO A 415 -10.54 12.83 11.23
CA PRO A 415 -10.95 12.86 12.63
C PRO A 415 -12.34 12.26 12.86
N LEU A 416 -13.13 12.01 11.80
CA LEU A 416 -14.54 11.61 11.87
C LEU A 416 -14.80 10.48 12.87
N ILE A 417 -14.03 9.39 12.81
CA ILE A 417 -14.22 8.24 13.72
C ILE A 417 -14.01 8.66 15.18
N GLY A 418 -12.94 9.41 15.47
CA GLY A 418 -12.65 9.88 16.83
C GLY A 418 -13.66 10.91 17.34
N GLU A 419 -14.19 11.76 16.46
CA GLU A 419 -15.19 12.78 16.81
C GLU A 419 -16.59 12.20 17.06
N THR A 420 -16.92 11.10 16.38
CA THR A 420 -18.28 10.54 16.37
C THR A 420 -18.41 9.25 17.17
N THR A 421 -17.32 8.73 17.71
CA THR A 421 -17.30 7.49 18.49
C THR A 421 -16.84 7.76 19.92
N PRO A 422 -17.77 7.79 20.89
CA PRO A 422 -17.40 7.89 22.30
C PRO A 422 -16.40 6.79 22.71
N ASP A 423 -15.53 7.13 23.65
CA ASP A 423 -14.55 6.24 24.27
C ASP A 423 -13.43 5.70 23.37
N ILE A 424 -13.32 6.16 22.12
CA ILE A 424 -12.12 5.98 21.30
C ILE A 424 -11.15 7.14 21.52
N LYS A 425 -9.96 6.83 22.04
CA LYS A 425 -8.86 7.79 22.21
C LYS A 425 -8.14 7.97 20.88
N THR A 426 -7.88 9.22 20.53
CA THR A 426 -7.03 9.61 19.40
C THR A 426 -5.85 10.46 19.86
N HIS A 427 -4.76 10.43 19.12
CA HIS A 427 -3.69 11.40 19.25
C HIS A 427 -4.15 12.78 18.78
N LYS A 428 -3.39 13.84 19.10
CA LYS A 428 -3.68 15.24 18.72
C LYS A 428 -4.03 15.44 17.24
N TRP A 429 -3.50 14.58 16.37
CA TRP A 429 -3.65 14.68 14.93
C TRP A 429 -4.77 13.83 14.34
N GLY A 430 -5.47 13.03 15.16
CA GLY A 430 -6.59 12.19 14.73
C GLY A 430 -6.28 10.69 14.59
N LEU A 431 -5.02 10.27 14.75
CA LEU A 431 -4.65 8.84 14.73
C LEU A 431 -5.26 8.09 15.91
N ILE A 432 -5.82 6.91 15.66
CA ILE A 432 -6.46 6.07 16.68
C ILE A 432 -5.38 5.47 17.59
N VAL A 433 -5.56 5.61 18.90
CA VAL A 433 -4.67 4.98 19.89
C VAL A 433 -5.11 3.54 20.08
N VAL A 434 -4.15 2.62 19.91
CA VAL A 434 -4.36 1.18 20.15
C VAL A 434 -3.28 0.61 21.06
N ASP A 435 -3.58 -0.53 21.66
CA ASP A 435 -2.56 -1.42 22.18
C ASP A 435 -1.73 -2.00 21.01
N PRO A 436 -0.39 -1.84 21.01
CA PRO A 436 0.45 -2.17 19.84
C PRO A 436 0.55 -3.67 19.55
N GLU A 437 0.32 -4.53 20.55
CA GLU A 437 0.40 -5.99 20.44
C GLU A 437 -0.91 -6.58 19.92
N THR A 438 -2.04 -5.99 20.29
CA THR A 438 -3.36 -6.54 20.02
C THR A 438 -4.14 -5.78 18.96
N GLY A 439 -3.83 -4.49 18.74
CA GLY A 439 -4.62 -3.58 17.92
C GLY A 439 -5.92 -3.12 18.60
N GLN A 440 -6.14 -3.44 19.89
CA GLN A 440 -7.36 -3.06 20.60
C GLN A 440 -7.36 -1.56 20.89
N THR A 441 -8.47 -0.88 20.61
CA THR A 441 -8.64 0.55 20.94
C THR A 441 -8.99 0.72 22.43
N SER A 442 -9.15 1.96 22.89
CA SER A 442 -9.68 2.21 24.24
C SER A 442 -11.15 1.82 24.44
N ARG A 443 -11.86 1.48 23.35
CA ARG A 443 -13.24 1.01 23.39
C ARG A 443 -13.27 -0.52 23.27
N GLU A 444 -13.97 -1.17 24.21
CA GLU A 444 -14.07 -2.63 24.25
C GLU A 444 -14.75 -3.18 22.98
N GLY A 445 -14.19 -4.27 22.43
CA GLY A 445 -14.70 -4.91 21.21
C GLY A 445 -14.34 -4.19 19.91
N VAL A 446 -13.65 -3.04 19.97
CA VAL A 446 -13.23 -2.28 18.79
C VAL A 446 -11.71 -2.30 18.67
N PHE A 447 -11.23 -2.70 17.50
CA PHE A 447 -9.82 -2.81 17.13
C PHE A 447 -9.52 -1.88 15.95
N ALA A 448 -8.26 -1.52 15.73
CA ALA A 448 -7.84 -0.70 14.59
C ALA A 448 -6.43 -1.05 14.12
N GLY A 449 -6.10 -0.70 12.87
CA GLY A 449 -4.79 -0.96 12.29
C GLY A 449 -4.53 -0.23 10.98
N GLY A 450 -3.30 -0.34 10.48
CA GLY A 450 -2.84 0.35 9.27
C GLY A 450 -2.73 1.85 9.46
N ASP A 451 -2.90 2.61 8.37
CA ASP A 451 -2.59 4.04 8.39
C ASP A 451 -3.45 4.86 9.37
N ALA A 452 -4.63 4.37 9.76
CA ALA A 452 -5.48 5.01 10.77
C ALA A 452 -4.81 5.05 12.16
N VAL A 453 -3.84 4.17 12.40
CA VAL A 453 -3.06 4.07 13.65
C VAL A 453 -1.64 4.63 13.44
N ARG A 454 -0.99 4.26 12.33
CA ARG A 454 0.43 4.59 12.05
C ARG A 454 0.64 5.97 11.45
N GLY A 455 -0.38 6.51 10.77
CA GLY A 455 -0.18 7.50 9.72
C GLY A 455 0.16 6.83 8.38
N PRO A 456 0.37 7.61 7.30
CA PRO A 456 0.65 7.07 5.98
C PRO A 456 1.91 6.19 6.00
N ASP A 457 1.75 4.91 5.66
CA ASP A 457 2.81 3.89 5.73
C ASP A 457 2.68 2.87 4.57
N LEU A 458 3.44 1.78 4.61
CA LEU A 458 3.46 0.77 3.55
C LEU A 458 2.25 -0.17 3.59
N VAL A 459 1.87 -0.68 2.41
CA VAL A 459 0.81 -1.69 2.24
C VAL A 459 1.07 -2.93 3.12
N VAL A 460 2.33 -3.37 3.19
CA VAL A 460 2.73 -4.56 3.95
C VAL A 460 2.58 -4.36 5.46
N ASP A 461 2.83 -3.15 5.98
CA ASP A 461 2.64 -2.81 7.39
C ASP A 461 1.15 -2.75 7.76
N ALA A 462 0.33 -2.17 6.89
CA ALA A 462 -1.12 -2.18 7.06
C ALA A 462 -1.70 -3.61 7.06
N MET A 463 -1.21 -4.47 6.17
CA MET A 463 -1.56 -5.89 6.16
C MET A 463 -1.13 -6.60 7.45
N ALA A 464 0.10 -6.37 7.93
CA ALA A 464 0.61 -6.96 9.16
C ALA A 464 -0.26 -6.58 10.38
N ASP A 465 -0.67 -5.31 10.48
CA ASP A 465 -1.60 -4.85 11.52
C ASP A 465 -2.97 -5.53 11.41
N GLY A 466 -3.53 -5.63 10.20
CA GLY A 466 -4.81 -6.31 9.96
C GLY A 466 -4.79 -7.78 10.40
N ARG A 467 -3.72 -8.51 10.07
CA ARG A 467 -3.52 -9.91 10.52
C ARG A 467 -3.42 -10.02 12.03
N LYS A 468 -2.61 -9.16 12.65
CA LYS A 468 -2.40 -9.15 14.10
C LYS A 468 -3.70 -8.85 14.85
N ALA A 469 -4.47 -7.85 14.39
CA ALA A 469 -5.76 -7.53 14.97
C ALA A 469 -6.78 -8.67 14.78
N ALA A 470 -6.84 -9.30 13.61
CA ALA A 470 -7.73 -10.44 13.35
C ALA A 470 -7.48 -11.62 14.30
N GLU A 471 -6.22 -11.95 14.59
CA GLU A 471 -5.88 -12.99 15.55
C GLU A 471 -6.41 -12.64 16.96
N HIS A 472 -6.27 -11.38 17.38
CA HIS A 472 -6.74 -10.94 18.70
C HIS A 472 -8.26 -10.81 18.78
N ILE A 473 -8.92 -10.35 17.73
CA ILE A 473 -10.39 -10.35 17.61
C ILE A 473 -10.91 -11.78 17.77
N HIS A 474 -10.31 -12.76 17.07
CA HIS A 474 -10.71 -14.15 17.21
C HIS A 474 -10.57 -14.65 18.65
N ARG A 475 -9.43 -14.41 19.30
CA ARG A 475 -9.24 -14.80 20.72
C ARG A 475 -10.25 -14.14 21.64
N TYR A 476 -10.50 -12.85 21.45
CA TYR A 476 -11.50 -12.08 22.20
C TYR A 476 -12.89 -12.70 22.09
N LEU A 477 -13.36 -12.99 20.87
CA LEU A 477 -14.68 -13.58 20.64
C LEU A 477 -14.78 -15.02 21.18
N MET A 478 -13.75 -15.84 20.96
CA MET A 478 -13.75 -17.20 21.47
C MET A 478 -13.71 -17.24 23.01
N SER A 479 -13.05 -16.27 23.66
CA SER A 479 -13.10 -16.15 25.13
C SER A 479 -14.50 -15.76 25.63
N LYS A 480 -15.22 -14.88 24.92
CA LYS A 480 -16.63 -14.56 25.21
C LYS A 480 -17.52 -15.80 25.14
N ARG A 481 -17.33 -16.66 24.14
CA ARG A 481 -18.06 -17.94 24.04
C ARG A 481 -17.90 -18.80 25.29
N VAL A 482 -16.67 -18.95 25.78
CA VAL A 482 -16.39 -19.73 26.99
C VAL A 482 -17.07 -19.10 28.21
N SER A 483 -17.01 -17.78 28.35
CA SER A 483 -17.67 -17.07 29.47
C SER A 483 -19.20 -17.22 29.46
N MET A 484 -19.83 -17.29 28.29
CA MET A 484 -21.28 -17.51 28.14
C MET A 484 -21.70 -18.97 28.37
N GLN A 485 -20.79 -19.92 28.20
CA GLN A 485 -21.07 -21.36 28.38
C GLN A 485 -20.82 -21.86 29.81
N ILE A 486 -20.16 -21.07 30.67
CA ILE A 486 -20.07 -21.35 32.10
C ILE A 486 -21.38 -20.86 32.74
N PRO A 487 -22.23 -21.73 33.31
CA PRO A 487 -23.44 -21.29 33.99
C PRO A 487 -23.03 -20.36 35.14
N ALA A 488 -23.82 -19.31 35.40
CA ALA A 488 -23.76 -18.50 36.62
C ALA A 488 -24.14 -19.35 37.85
N ALA A 489 -23.35 -20.38 38.16
CA ALA A 489 -23.48 -21.22 39.34
C ALA A 489 -22.52 -20.70 40.43
N ALA A 490 -22.64 -19.41 40.77
CA ALA A 490 -21.90 -18.81 41.88
C ALA A 490 -22.59 -17.52 42.38
N SER A 491 -23.89 -17.58 42.68
CA SER A 491 -24.56 -16.52 43.45
C SER A 491 -25.64 -17.03 44.42
N ALA A 492 -25.69 -18.35 44.65
CA ALA A 492 -26.59 -18.97 45.63
C ALA A 492 -25.84 -19.58 46.82
N PHE A 493 -24.89 -18.83 47.39
CA PHE A 493 -24.36 -19.06 48.74
C PHE A 493 -23.91 -17.72 49.34
N SER A 494 -24.88 -16.95 49.83
CA SER A 494 -24.69 -15.94 50.88
C SER A 494 -26.00 -15.70 51.59
#